data_AF-A0A847N5C6-F1
#
_entry.id   AF-A0A847N5C6-F1
#
_cell.length_a   1.000
_cell.length_b   1.000
_cell.length_c   1.000
_cell.angle_alpha   90.00
_cell.angle_beta   90.00
_cell.angle_gamma   90.00
#
_symmetry.space_group_name_H-M   'P 1'
#
loop_
_entity.id
_entity.type
_entity.pdbx_description
1 polymer ?
#
loop_
_entity_poly.entity_id
_entity_poly.type
_entity_poly.pdbx_seq_one_letter_code
_entity_poly.pdbx_strand_id
1 'polypeptide(L)'
;MEKIKKDIVSKLSLIISKDFDTSIYQISKKRYLLFWEEDIDKNNVNKCLEKIDSIYNSFGKYKLIIVVGKTSESFTKTELFYFNNIDTFVVFYLLDFSNKKVYMNDRSIFVLGLNYKKTIKKLNKIIKFKQ
;
A
#
# COMPACT_ATOMS: atom_id res chain seq x y z
N MET A 1 -0.45 -6.11 -13.90
CA MET A 1 -0.76 -5.10 -12.87
C MET A 1 -1.89 -4.15 -13.28
N GLU A 2 -1.90 -3.63 -14.51
CA GLU A 2 -2.89 -2.64 -14.96
C GLU A 2 -4.37 -3.02 -14.75
N LYS A 3 -4.74 -4.27 -15.07
CA LYS A 3 -6.12 -4.75 -14.85
C LYS A 3 -6.52 -4.67 -13.37
N ILE A 4 -5.63 -5.08 -12.47
CA ILE A 4 -5.86 -5.02 -11.01
C ILE A 4 -5.98 -3.57 -10.55
N LYS A 5 -5.14 -2.68 -11.06
CA LYS A 5 -5.24 -1.23 -10.80
C LYS A 5 -6.62 -0.70 -11.18
N LYS A 6 -7.09 -0.99 -12.42
CA LYS A 6 -8.43 -0.60 -12.90
C LYS A 6 -9.56 -1.16 -12.02
N ASP A 7 -9.47 -2.43 -11.65
CA ASP A 7 -10.46 -3.10 -10.79
C ASP A 7 -10.52 -2.50 -9.38
N ILE A 8 -9.36 -2.17 -8.78
CA ILE A 8 -9.31 -1.54 -7.46
C ILE A 8 -9.86 -0.12 -7.51
N VAL A 9 -9.39 0.70 -8.46
CA VAL A 9 -9.78 2.11 -8.58
C VAL A 9 -11.29 2.22 -8.78
N SER A 10 -11.87 1.41 -9.66
CA SER A 10 -13.32 1.39 -9.91
C SER A 10 -14.13 0.92 -8.68
N LYS A 11 -13.78 -0.25 -8.11
CA LYS A 11 -14.57 -0.85 -7.00
C LYS A 11 -14.45 -0.11 -5.67
N LEU A 12 -13.36 0.62 -5.46
CA LEU A 12 -13.18 1.46 -4.28
C LEU A 12 -13.54 2.94 -4.53
N SER A 13 -13.95 3.30 -5.75
CA SER A 13 -14.28 4.67 -6.16
C SER A 13 -13.16 5.66 -5.81
N LEU A 14 -11.91 5.27 -6.10
CA LEU A 14 -10.74 6.06 -5.73
C LEU A 14 -10.59 7.29 -6.63
N ILE A 15 -10.20 8.40 -6.00
CA ILE A 15 -9.88 9.67 -6.66
C ILE A 15 -8.39 9.93 -6.57
N ILE A 16 -7.81 10.57 -7.59
CA ILE A 16 -6.42 11.04 -7.55
C ILE A 16 -6.32 12.09 -6.44
N SER A 17 -5.33 11.90 -5.56
CA SER A 17 -5.06 12.83 -4.48
C SER A 17 -4.55 14.15 -5.04
N LYS A 18 -5.04 15.26 -4.49
CA LYS A 18 -4.48 16.61 -4.73
C LYS A 18 -3.45 17.00 -3.67
N ASP A 19 -3.20 16.13 -2.70
CA ASP A 19 -2.24 16.38 -1.62
C ASP A 19 -0.79 16.21 -2.07
N PHE A 20 -0.55 15.70 -3.29
CA PHE A 20 0.78 15.42 -3.84
C PHE A 20 0.80 15.69 -5.35
N ASP A 21 1.95 16.09 -5.88
CA ASP A 21 2.17 16.35 -7.32
C ASP A 21 2.41 15.05 -8.13
N THR A 22 1.96 13.91 -7.61
CA THR A 22 2.19 12.58 -8.18
C THR A 22 0.93 11.71 -8.12
N SER A 23 0.89 10.66 -8.93
CA SER A 23 -0.31 9.82 -9.10
C SER A 23 -0.52 8.83 -7.94
N ILE A 24 -0.95 9.35 -6.79
CA ILE A 24 -1.43 8.57 -5.65
C ILE A 24 -2.94 8.75 -5.46
N TYR A 25 -3.63 7.70 -5.04
CA TYR A 25 -5.08 7.73 -4.87
C TYR A 25 -5.47 7.97 -3.42
N GLN A 26 -6.40 8.89 -3.18
CA GLN A 26 -6.95 9.10 -1.85
C GLN A 26 -8.09 8.11 -1.60
N ILE A 27 -7.97 7.31 -0.54
CA ILE A 27 -9.03 6.40 -0.07
C ILE A 27 -9.99 7.17 0.84
N SER A 28 -9.43 8.05 1.68
CA SER A 28 -10.13 8.95 2.59
C SER A 28 -9.12 9.89 3.26
N LYS A 29 -9.57 10.74 4.18
CA LYS A 29 -8.70 11.66 4.93
C LYS A 29 -7.43 10.96 5.44
N LYS A 30 -6.25 11.47 5.04
CA LYS A 30 -4.90 11.01 5.44
C LYS A 30 -4.57 9.55 5.09
N ARG A 31 -5.36 8.89 4.24
CA ARG A 31 -5.16 7.47 3.85
C ARG A 31 -5.12 7.37 2.34
N TYR A 32 -3.99 6.89 1.84
CA TYR A 32 -3.68 6.88 0.42
C TYR A 32 -3.34 5.47 -0.06
N LEU A 33 -3.53 5.25 -1.35
CA LEU A 33 -3.19 4.02 -2.05
C LEU A 33 -2.23 4.34 -3.20
N LEU A 34 -1.06 3.72 -3.16
CA LEU A 34 -0.01 3.84 -4.17
C LEU A 34 0.10 2.52 -4.94
N PHE A 35 0.10 2.57 -6.27
CA PHE A 35 0.44 1.41 -7.09
C PHE A 35 1.92 1.50 -7.44
N TRP A 36 2.69 0.49 -7.05
CA TRP A 36 4.11 0.40 -7.31
C TRP A 36 4.37 -0.39 -8.59
N GLU A 37 5.22 0.15 -9.48
CA GLU A 37 5.44 -0.42 -10.82
C GLU A 37 6.54 -1.49 -10.83
N GLU A 38 7.65 -1.21 -10.12
CA GLU A 38 8.78 -2.11 -9.94
C GLU A 38 8.38 -3.31 -9.05
N ASP A 39 9.13 -4.42 -9.15
CA ASP A 39 8.94 -5.54 -8.23
C ASP A 39 9.58 -5.21 -6.88
N ILE A 40 8.95 -5.64 -5.79
CA ILE A 40 9.42 -5.43 -4.42
C ILE A 40 9.98 -6.74 -3.89
N ASP A 41 11.24 -6.68 -3.44
CA ASP A 41 11.97 -7.77 -2.83
C ASP A 41 12.63 -7.28 -1.53
N LYS A 42 13.18 -8.20 -0.74
CA LYS A 42 13.82 -7.84 0.54
C LYS A 42 15.06 -6.97 0.39
N ASN A 43 15.71 -6.97 -0.77
CA ASN A 43 16.91 -6.16 -1.03
C ASN A 43 16.54 -4.71 -1.42
N ASN A 44 15.36 -4.50 -2.01
CA ASN A 44 14.94 -3.21 -2.55
C ASN A 44 13.84 -2.50 -1.74
N VAL A 45 13.21 -3.16 -0.77
CA VAL A 45 12.13 -2.57 0.04
C VAL A 45 12.55 -1.27 0.73
N ASN A 46 13.79 -1.17 1.24
CA ASN A 46 14.30 0.06 1.85
C ASN A 46 14.42 1.20 0.83
N LYS A 47 14.88 0.92 -0.40
CA LYS A 47 14.92 1.92 -1.49
C LYS A 47 13.51 2.37 -1.89
N CYS A 48 12.54 1.46 -1.88
CA CYS A 48 11.14 1.81 -2.08
C CYS A 48 10.63 2.76 -0.99
N LEU A 49 10.93 2.46 0.28
CA LEU A 49 10.57 3.31 1.42
C LEU A 49 11.22 4.69 1.34
N GLU A 50 12.50 4.78 0.99
CA GLU A 50 13.22 6.05 0.78
C GLU A 50 12.58 6.89 -0.33
N LYS A 51 12.22 6.28 -1.47
CA LYS A 51 11.49 6.97 -2.55
C LYS A 51 10.12 7.46 -2.06
N ILE A 52 9.39 6.65 -1.30
CA ILE A 52 8.08 7.04 -0.76
C ILE A 52 8.25 8.21 0.20
N ASP A 53 9.25 8.18 1.09
CA ASP A 53 9.51 9.30 2.00
C ASP A 53 9.90 10.56 1.22
N SER A 54 10.81 10.48 0.25
CA SER A 54 11.22 11.64 -0.54
C SER A 54 10.08 12.30 -1.32
N ILE A 55 9.10 11.53 -1.82
CA ILE A 55 8.01 12.06 -2.66
C ILE A 55 6.81 12.47 -1.81
N TYR A 56 6.51 11.66 -0.79
CA TYR A 56 5.27 11.75 -0.06
C TYR A 56 5.47 12.14 1.40
N ASN A 57 6.66 12.46 1.91
CA ASN A 57 6.78 12.99 3.27
C ASN A 57 6.15 14.38 3.35
N SER A 58 5.35 14.63 4.39
CA SER A 58 4.79 15.96 4.66
C SER A 58 4.90 16.21 6.15
N PHE A 59 6.03 16.76 6.58
CA PHE A 59 6.37 17.03 7.97
C PHE A 59 5.16 17.52 8.79
N GLY A 60 4.88 16.81 9.88
CA GLY A 60 3.90 17.20 10.90
C GLY A 60 2.46 16.76 10.61
N LYS A 61 2.24 15.91 9.59
CA LYS A 61 0.89 15.44 9.25
C LYS A 61 0.86 13.92 9.12
N TYR A 62 0.48 13.27 10.22
CA TYR A 62 0.27 11.81 10.26
C TYR A 62 -0.58 11.30 9.11
N LYS A 63 -0.10 10.26 8.42
CA LYS A 63 -0.79 9.61 7.31
C LYS A 63 -0.41 8.16 7.13
N LEU A 64 -1.20 7.49 6.31
CA LEU A 64 -1.02 6.10 5.92
C LEU A 64 -0.96 6.01 4.40
N ILE A 65 0.06 5.30 3.91
CA ILE A 65 0.21 4.92 2.51
C ILE A 65 0.11 3.39 2.41
N ILE A 66 -0.86 2.90 1.66
CA ILE A 66 -0.97 1.48 1.32
C ILE A 66 -0.36 1.30 -0.07
N VAL A 67 0.72 0.54 -0.15
CA VAL A 67 1.45 0.26 -1.39
C VAL A 67 0.98 -1.08 -1.95
N VAL A 68 0.39 -1.07 -3.13
CA VAL A 68 0.04 -2.28 -3.89
C VAL A 68 1.15 -2.54 -4.90
N GLY A 69 1.85 -3.66 -4.75
CA GLY A 69 3.04 -3.98 -5.56
C GLY A 69 3.12 -5.44 -5.95
N LYS A 70 4.14 -5.76 -6.76
CA LYS A 70 4.49 -7.12 -7.18
C LYS A 70 5.62 -7.66 -6.32
N THR A 71 5.68 -8.98 -6.15
CA THR A 71 6.84 -9.66 -5.55
C THR A 71 6.97 -11.07 -6.07
N SER A 72 8.18 -11.62 -5.99
CA SER A 72 8.50 -13.04 -6.19
C SER A 72 8.92 -13.72 -4.88
N GLU A 73 9.00 -12.98 -3.78
CA GLU A 73 9.49 -13.46 -2.49
C GLU A 73 8.37 -13.58 -1.45
N SER A 74 8.63 -14.37 -0.40
CA SER A 74 7.72 -14.51 0.73
C SER A 74 7.96 -13.45 1.80
N PHE A 75 6.86 -12.82 2.24
CA PHE A 75 6.85 -11.82 3.32
C PHE A 75 5.96 -12.27 4.48
N THR A 76 6.46 -12.06 5.69
CA THR A 76 5.67 -12.13 6.92
C THR A 76 4.87 -10.84 7.11
N LYS A 77 3.83 -10.88 7.96
CA LYS A 77 3.00 -9.68 8.21
C LYS A 77 3.80 -8.50 8.77
N THR A 78 4.80 -8.77 9.60
CA THR A 78 5.64 -7.74 10.21
C THR A 78 6.57 -7.06 9.21
N GLU A 79 7.04 -7.79 8.20
CA GLU A 79 7.86 -7.24 7.10
C GLU A 79 7.05 -6.38 6.11
N LEU A 80 5.74 -6.21 6.32
CA LEU A 80 4.87 -5.44 5.42
C LEU A 80 4.38 -4.13 6.05
N PHE A 81 4.85 -3.78 7.25
CA PHE A 81 4.43 -2.59 7.96
C PHE A 81 5.63 -1.79 8.45
N TYR A 82 5.68 -0.53 8.07
CA TYR A 82 6.78 0.38 8.36
C TYR A 82 6.26 1.72 8.88
N PHE A 83 7.05 2.34 9.74
CA PHE A 83 6.85 3.70 10.20
C PHE A 83 8.17 4.44 10.01
N ASN A 84 8.15 5.62 9.37
CA ASN A 84 9.36 6.41 9.11
C ASN A 84 9.93 7.11 10.36
N ASN A 85 9.41 6.81 11.56
CA ASN A 85 9.75 7.45 12.83
C ASN A 85 9.39 8.94 12.93
N ILE A 86 8.60 9.46 11.99
CA ILE A 86 8.15 10.85 11.98
C ILE A 86 6.62 10.90 12.02
N ASP A 87 5.97 10.57 10.91
CA ASP A 87 4.51 10.71 10.78
C ASP A 87 3.86 9.80 9.72
N THR A 88 4.65 9.05 8.95
CA THR A 88 4.15 8.29 7.81
C THR A 88 4.22 6.80 8.08
N PHE A 89 3.05 6.16 8.05
CA PHE A 89 2.90 4.71 8.06
C PHE A 89 2.83 4.18 6.64
N VAL A 90 3.61 3.15 6.33
CA VAL A 90 3.59 2.45 5.05
C VAL A 90 3.17 1.00 5.28
N VAL A 91 2.17 0.55 4.54
CA VAL A 91 1.72 -0.86 4.54
C VAL A 91 1.84 -1.40 3.14
N PHE A 92 2.57 -2.50 2.97
CA PHE A 92 2.68 -3.21 1.70
C PHE A 92 1.58 -4.27 1.57
N TYR A 93 0.98 -4.31 0.38
CA TYR A 93 0.08 -5.33 -0.09
C TYR A 93 0.69 -5.91 -1.38
N LEU A 94 1.38 -7.04 -1.26
CA LEU A 94 2.24 -7.58 -2.32
C LEU A 94 1.59 -8.78 -3.00
N LEU A 95 1.70 -8.79 -4.33
CA LEU A 95 1.14 -9.82 -5.20
C LEU A 95 2.25 -10.68 -5.79
N ASP A 96 2.18 -11.97 -5.50
CA ASP A 96 2.97 -13.00 -6.15
C ASP A 96 2.09 -13.71 -7.18
N PHE A 97 2.25 -13.31 -8.43
CA PHE A 97 1.50 -13.84 -9.55
C PHE A 97 1.87 -15.28 -9.88
N SER A 98 3.14 -15.65 -9.71
CA SER A 98 3.66 -16.99 -10.04
C SER A 98 3.05 -18.05 -9.12
N ASN A 99 3.01 -17.77 -7.82
CA ASN A 99 2.45 -18.68 -6.84
C ASN A 99 0.98 -18.39 -6.51
N LYS A 100 0.36 -17.39 -7.15
CA LYS A 100 -1.01 -16.93 -6.88
C LYS A 100 -1.22 -16.60 -5.40
N LYS A 101 -0.23 -15.98 -4.76
CA LYS A 101 -0.23 -15.62 -3.33
C LYS A 101 -0.33 -14.12 -3.13
N VAL A 102 -0.98 -13.74 -2.03
CA VAL A 102 -1.02 -12.36 -1.55
C VAL A 102 -0.30 -12.32 -0.22
N TYR A 103 0.69 -11.43 -0.10
CA TYR A 103 1.29 -11.09 1.19
C TYR A 103 0.69 -9.76 1.66
N MET A 104 0.03 -9.81 2.81
CA MET A 104 -0.66 -8.64 3.36
C MET A 104 -0.56 -8.63 4.88
N ASN A 105 -0.52 -7.42 5.44
CA ASN A 105 -0.73 -7.20 6.86
C ASN A 105 -2.18 -6.73 7.08
N ASP A 106 -2.98 -7.51 7.79
CA ASP A 106 -4.38 -7.21 8.12
C ASP A 106 -4.58 -6.93 9.63
N ARG A 107 -3.50 -6.56 10.32
CA ARG A 107 -3.56 -6.10 11.72
C ARG A 107 -4.26 -4.74 11.80
N SER A 108 -4.84 -4.46 12.96
CA SER A 108 -5.34 -3.12 13.27
C SER A 108 -4.20 -2.32 13.90
N ILE A 109 -4.06 -1.07 13.49
CA ILE A 109 -3.34 -0.06 14.26
C ILE A 109 -4.36 0.93 14.83
N PHE A 110 -4.15 1.36 16.07
CA PHE A 110 -5.01 2.34 16.76
C PHE A 110 -4.28 3.68 16.91
N VAL A 111 -3.68 4.17 15.82
CA VAL A 111 -2.98 5.46 15.80
C VAL A 111 -3.81 6.46 15.01
N LEU A 112 -4.33 7.49 15.68
CA LEU A 112 -4.95 8.70 15.08
C LEU A 112 -5.98 8.43 13.96
N GLY A 113 -6.74 7.33 14.07
CA GLY A 113 -7.74 6.95 13.07
C GLY A 113 -7.19 6.36 11.76
N LEU A 114 -5.88 6.08 11.66
CA LEU A 114 -5.19 5.55 10.47
C LEU A 114 -5.29 4.03 10.31
N ASN A 115 -6.33 3.40 10.88
CA ASN A 115 -6.51 1.95 10.77
C ASN A 115 -6.72 1.52 9.30
N TYR A 116 -5.87 0.61 8.83
CA TYR A 116 -5.86 0.11 7.45
C TYR A 116 -6.53 -1.26 7.25
N LYS A 117 -6.87 -1.97 8.34
CA LYS A 117 -7.41 -3.34 8.29
C LYS A 117 -8.61 -3.49 7.36
N LYS A 118 -9.56 -2.54 7.42
CA LYS A 118 -10.76 -2.55 6.56
C LYS A 118 -10.39 -2.41 5.08
N THR A 119 -9.42 -1.56 4.76
CA THR A 119 -8.95 -1.36 3.38
C THR A 119 -8.26 -2.60 2.85
N ILE A 120 -7.34 -3.20 3.61
CA ILE A 120 -6.65 -4.43 3.22
C ILE A 120 -7.65 -5.57 2.96
N LYS A 121 -8.65 -5.74 3.84
CA LYS A 121 -9.73 -6.72 3.60
C LYS A 121 -10.52 -6.46 2.33
N LYS A 122 -10.78 -5.19 1.97
CA LYS A 122 -11.45 -4.84 0.72
C LYS A 122 -10.56 -5.17 -0.49
N LEU A 123 -9.28 -4.82 -0.45
CA LEU A 123 -8.32 -5.18 -1.51
C LEU A 123 -8.28 -6.69 -1.74
N ASN A 124 -8.19 -7.48 -0.67
CA ASN A 124 -8.18 -8.94 -0.77
C ASN A 124 -9.50 -9.54 -1.30
N LYS A 125 -10.63 -8.88 -1.10
CA LYS A 125 -11.91 -9.30 -1.73
C LYS A 125 -11.94 -8.98 -3.23
N ILE A 126 -11.30 -7.90 -3.65
CA ILE A 126 -11.21 -7.47 -5.05
C ILE A 126 -10.23 -8.36 -5.81
N ILE A 127 -9.05 -8.56 -5.24
CA ILE A 127 -7.99 -9.39 -5.80
C ILE A 127 -8.26 -10.84 -5.39
N LYS A 128 -9.08 -11.51 -6.19
CA LYS A 128 -9.21 -12.96 -6.14
C LYS A 128 -8.22 -13.55 -7.13
N PHE A 129 -7.11 -14.08 -6.65
CA PHE A 129 -6.53 -15.22 -7.37
C PHE A 129 -7.60 -16.31 -7.29
N LYS A 130 -8.30 -16.58 -8.38
CA LYS A 130 -9.21 -17.73 -8.43
C LYS A 130 -8.35 -18.96 -8.11
N GLN A 131 -8.58 -19.54 -6.93
CA GLN A 131 -8.19 -20.92 -6.65
C GLN A 131 -8.97 -21.81 -7.61
#